data_AF-A0AAV9G1T6-F1
#
_entry.id   AF-A0AAV9G1T6-F1
#
_cell.length_a   1.000
_cell.length_b   1.000
_cell.length_c   1.000
_cell.angle_alpha   90.00
_cell.angle_beta   90.00
_cell.angle_gamma   90.00
#
_symmetry.space_group_name_H-M   'P 1'
#
loop_
_entity.id
_entity.type
_entity.pdbx_description
1 polymer ?
#
loop_
_entity_poly.entity_id
_entity_poly.type
_entity_poly.pdbx_seq_one_letter_code
_entity_poly.pdbx_strand_id
1 'polypeptide(L)'
;MGKPNDKEEGWKELTQEGVTQFKTILSAIEKFQSITLRSEMTEGSPWDFKRDLLKAKECRIYVKTTEDKHVFQIYAEIVEEEKVRRENWIHCDGIAEAREAFERQGQLGHPVFDILCLSDIYNQ
;
A
#
# COMPACT_ATOMS: atom_id res chain seq x y z
N MET A 1 -17.81 -7.85 3.66
CA MET A 1 -17.54 -8.09 2.22
C MET A 1 -16.81 -9.42 2.08
N GLY A 2 -17.18 -10.23 1.09
CA GLY A 2 -16.54 -11.53 0.81
C GLY A 2 -15.18 -11.34 0.14
N LYS A 3 -14.38 -12.42 0.11
CA LYS A 3 -13.06 -12.42 -0.56
C LYS A 3 -13.22 -12.02 -2.04
N PRO A 4 -12.33 -11.17 -2.59
CA PRO A 4 -12.31 -10.93 -4.02
C PRO A 4 -11.99 -12.24 -4.77
N ASN A 5 -12.77 -12.57 -5.80
CA ASN A 5 -12.48 -13.70 -6.68
C ASN A 5 -11.38 -13.29 -7.68
N ASP A 6 -10.21 -13.95 -7.61
CA ASP A 6 -9.00 -13.64 -8.40
C ASP A 6 -9.19 -13.62 -9.94
N LYS A 7 -10.30 -14.14 -10.48
CA LYS A 7 -10.50 -14.30 -11.93
C LYS A 7 -11.52 -13.36 -12.58
N GLU A 8 -12.36 -12.66 -11.81
CA GLU A 8 -13.46 -11.87 -12.40
C GLU A 8 -13.34 -10.35 -12.20
N GLU A 9 -12.48 -9.87 -11.30
CA GLU A 9 -12.50 -8.46 -10.90
C GLU A 9 -11.18 -7.68 -11.04
N GLY A 10 -10.11 -8.26 -11.60
CA GLY A 10 -8.84 -7.56 -11.82
C GLY A 10 -8.01 -7.31 -10.54
N TRP A 11 -8.28 -8.07 -9.48
CA TRP A 11 -7.46 -8.08 -8.26
C TRP A 11 -6.23 -8.96 -8.46
N LYS A 12 -5.07 -8.46 -8.03
CA LYS A 12 -3.80 -9.19 -7.98
C LYS A 12 -3.39 -9.41 -6.53
N GLU A 13 -3.32 -10.66 -6.09
CA GLU A 13 -2.72 -11.00 -4.78
C GLU A 13 -1.21 -10.76 -4.83
N LEU A 14 -0.66 -10.07 -3.84
CA LEU A 14 0.77 -9.85 -3.70
C LEU A 14 1.47 -11.14 -3.25
N THR A 15 2.66 -11.39 -3.80
CA THR A 15 3.56 -12.43 -3.31
C THR A 15 4.04 -12.10 -1.88
N GLN A 16 4.65 -13.07 -1.19
CA GLN A 16 5.23 -12.83 0.13
C GLN A 16 6.31 -11.72 0.12
N GLU A 17 7.09 -11.65 -0.96
CA GLU A 17 8.04 -10.56 -1.18
C GLU A 17 7.31 -9.22 -1.38
N GLY A 18 6.29 -9.20 -2.24
CA GLY A 18 5.46 -8.00 -2.47
C GLY A 18 4.77 -7.50 -1.20
N VAL A 19 4.30 -8.40 -0.33
CA VAL A 19 3.75 -8.05 1.00
C VAL A 19 4.82 -7.40 1.88
N THR A 20 6.05 -7.92 1.89
CA THR A 20 7.15 -7.38 2.68
C THR A 20 7.56 -5.98 2.20
N GLN A 21 7.66 -5.82 0.88
CA GLN A 21 7.91 -4.54 0.23
C GLN A 21 6.78 -3.53 0.50
N PHE A 22 5.53 -3.96 0.41
CA PHE A 22 4.38 -3.12 0.71
C PHE A 22 4.35 -2.66 2.17
N LYS A 23 4.68 -3.54 3.12
CA LYS A 23 4.83 -3.16 4.53
C LYS A 23 5.95 -2.14 4.74
N THR A 24 7.00 -2.16 3.92
CA THR A 24 8.07 -1.14 3.96
C THR A 24 7.53 0.23 3.55
N ILE A 25 6.72 0.30 2.49
CA ILE A 25 6.02 1.52 2.06
C ILE A 25 5.09 2.02 3.18
N LEU A 26 4.23 1.14 3.71
CA LEU A 26 3.32 1.52 4.81
C LEU A 26 4.04 2.00 6.06
N SER A 27 5.18 1.39 6.41
CA SER A 27 5.99 1.83 7.55
C SER A 27 6.59 3.22 7.35
N ALA A 28 7.02 3.55 6.13
CA ALA A 28 7.50 4.90 5.82
C ALA A 28 6.38 5.94 5.98
N ILE A 29 5.16 5.65 5.51
CA ILE A 29 4.00 6.53 5.67
C ILE A 29 3.64 6.69 7.16
N GLU A 30 3.66 5.60 7.94
CA GLU A 30 3.38 5.63 9.38
C GLU A 30 4.39 6.50 10.15
N LYS A 31 5.68 6.39 9.82
CA LYS A 31 6.73 7.23 10.40
C LYS A 31 6.52 8.71 10.04
N PHE A 32 6.18 9.01 8.79
CA PHE A 32 5.90 10.39 8.39
C PHE A 32 4.69 10.97 9.15
N GLN A 33 3.62 10.19 9.27
CA GLN A 33 2.43 10.60 10.01
C GLN A 33 2.72 10.80 11.50
N SER A 34 3.44 9.89 12.16
CA SER A 34 3.78 10.04 13.59
C SER A 34 4.67 11.25 13.87
N ILE A 35 5.56 11.63 12.94
CA ILE A 35 6.39 12.83 13.05
C ILE A 35 5.56 14.10 12.84
N THR A 36 4.66 14.09 11.86
CA THR A 36 3.95 15.30 11.37
C THR A 36 2.65 15.57 12.12
N LEU A 37 1.95 14.53 12.57
CA LEU A 37 0.62 14.57 13.18
C LEU A 37 0.69 14.23 14.67
N ARG A 38 1.45 15.01 15.45
CA ARG A 38 1.61 14.87 16.92
C ARG A 38 0.33 15.13 17.74
N SER A 39 -0.87 14.96 17.19
CA SER A 39 -2.11 15.07 17.97
C SER A 39 -2.62 13.68 18.33
N GLU A 40 -2.79 13.44 19.64
CA GLU A 40 -3.36 12.25 20.28
C GLU A 40 -4.83 11.94 19.88
N MET A 41 -5.36 12.54 18.81
CA MET A 41 -6.76 12.41 18.41
C MET A 41 -6.94 11.42 17.26
N THR A 42 -6.74 10.13 17.50
CA THR A 42 -7.16 9.09 16.53
C THR A 42 -7.39 7.72 17.17
N GLU A 43 -7.97 7.64 18.36
CA GLU A 43 -8.63 6.37 18.74
C GLU A 43 -9.76 6.11 17.73
N GLY A 44 -9.69 4.98 17.01
CA GLY A 44 -10.66 4.63 15.96
C GLY A 44 -10.33 5.18 14.57
N SER A 45 -9.07 5.58 14.33
CA SER A 45 -8.65 6.01 13.00
C SER A 45 -8.57 4.85 12.01
N PRO A 46 -8.86 5.08 10.71
CA PRO A 46 -8.57 4.14 9.63
C PRO A 46 -7.11 3.65 9.58
N TRP A 47 -6.20 4.26 10.35
CA TRP A 47 -4.81 3.84 10.47
C TRP A 47 -4.60 2.65 11.41
N ASP A 48 -5.50 2.37 12.35
CA ASP A 48 -5.34 1.28 13.32
C ASP A 48 -5.18 -0.08 12.62
N PHE A 49 -6.02 -0.34 11.60
CA PHE A 49 -5.88 -1.53 10.77
C PHE A 49 -4.50 -1.60 10.08
N LYS A 50 -3.99 -0.47 9.56
CA LYS A 50 -2.69 -0.43 8.86
C LYS A 50 -1.53 -0.66 9.82
N ARG A 51 -1.61 -0.16 11.06
CA ARG A 51 -0.63 -0.44 12.13
C ARG A 51 -0.63 -1.90 12.53
N ASP A 52 -1.81 -2.50 12.59
CA ASP A 52 -1.94 -3.93 12.88
C ASP A 52 -1.44 -4.77 11.69
N LEU A 53 -1.70 -4.36 10.46
CA LEU A 53 -1.20 -5.01 9.25
C LEU A 53 0.34 -5.05 9.25
N LEU A 54 0.99 -3.98 9.70
CA LEU A 54 2.46 -3.95 9.84
C LEU A 54 2.95 -5.01 10.84
N LYS A 55 2.22 -5.27 11.93
CA LYS A 55 2.57 -6.24 12.98
C LYS A 55 2.11 -7.66 12.69
N ALA A 56 1.14 -7.83 11.79
CA ALA A 56 0.53 -9.11 11.48
C ALA A 56 1.55 -10.10 10.93
N LYS A 57 1.58 -11.32 11.50
CA LYS A 57 2.41 -12.42 10.99
C LYS A 57 1.80 -13.02 9.73
N GLU A 58 0.48 -13.18 9.71
CA GLU A 58 -0.26 -13.72 8.59
C GLU A 58 -1.20 -12.65 8.03
N CYS A 59 -0.94 -12.24 6.80
CA CYS A 59 -1.80 -11.30 6.08
C CYS A 59 -1.77 -11.58 4.59
N ARG A 60 -2.83 -11.16 3.90
CA ARG A 60 -2.94 -11.17 2.44
C ARG A 60 -3.26 -9.77 1.95
N ILE A 61 -2.69 -9.40 0.83
CA ILE A 61 -2.86 -8.06 0.25
C ILE A 61 -3.18 -8.24 -1.22
N TYR A 62 -4.29 -7.65 -1.62
CA TYR A 62 -4.80 -7.65 -2.97
C TYR A 62 -4.77 -6.23 -3.49
N VAL A 63 -4.27 -6.06 -4.71
CA VAL A 63 -4.08 -4.77 -5.36
C VAL A 63 -4.82 -4.77 -6.68
N LYS A 64 -5.54 -3.69 -6.96
CA LYS A 64 -6.25 -3.49 -8.22
C LYS A 64 -6.00 -2.07 -8.73
N THR A 65 -5.66 -1.94 -10.00
CA THR A 65 -5.49 -0.64 -10.65
C THR A 65 -6.83 0.05 -10.86
N THR A 66 -6.81 1.38 -10.91
CA THR A 66 -7.98 2.18 -11.31
C THR A 66 -7.81 2.75 -12.72
N GLU A 67 -8.72 3.63 -13.15
CA GLU A 67 -8.56 4.39 -14.40
C GLU A 67 -7.33 5.31 -14.36
N ASP A 68 -6.94 5.77 -13.17
CA ASP A 68 -5.67 6.45 -12.94
C ASP A 68 -4.59 5.41 -12.62
N LYS A 69 -3.54 5.36 -13.45
CA LYS A 69 -2.42 4.43 -13.32
C LYS A 69 -1.61 4.58 -12.04
N HIS A 70 -1.70 5.74 -11.37
CA HIS A 70 -1.03 6.00 -10.09
C HIS A 70 -1.95 5.74 -8.89
N VAL A 71 -3.20 5.35 -9.11
CA VAL A 71 -4.18 5.11 -8.04
C VAL A 71 -4.60 3.65 -8.02
N PHE A 72 -4.47 3.04 -6.84
CA PHE A 72 -4.74 1.62 -6.61
C PHE A 72 -5.80 1.44 -5.54
N GLN A 73 -6.68 0.48 -5.74
CA GLN A 73 -7.51 -0.09 -4.68
C GLN A 73 -6.71 -1.18 -3.98
N ILE A 74 -6.64 -1.08 -2.65
CA ILE A 74 -6.04 -2.09 -1.78
C ILE A 74 -7.14 -2.77 -1.00
N TYR A 75 -7.08 -4.09 -0.94
CA TYR A 75 -7.86 -4.90 -0.04
C TYR A 75 -6.91 -5.79 0.75
N ALA A 76 -6.97 -5.74 2.07
CA ALA A 76 -6.06 -6.50 2.92
C ALA A 76 -6.82 -7.32 3.96
N GLU A 77 -6.30 -8.51 4.24
CA GLU A 77 -6.79 -9.42 5.27
C GLU A 77 -5.68 -9.66 6.30
N ILE A 78 -6.01 -9.52 7.58
CA ILE A 78 -5.17 -9.96 8.70
C ILE A 78 -5.82 -11.22 9.28
N VAL A 79 -5.04 -12.30 9.41
CA VAL A 79 -5.50 -13.56 9.99
C VAL A 79 -4.88 -13.70 11.37
N GLU A 80 -5.72 -13.68 12.39
CA GLU A 80 -5.34 -13.83 13.81
C GLU A 80 -6.16 -14.97 14.42
N GLU A 81 -5.52 -16.12 14.60
CA GLU A 81 -6.16 -17.34 15.11
C GLU A 81 -7.41 -17.70 14.28
N GLU A 82 -8.61 -17.52 14.83
CA GLU A 82 -9.89 -17.80 14.15
C GLU A 82 -10.58 -16.55 13.59
N LYS A 83 -9.99 -15.36 13.78
CA LYS A 83 -10.56 -14.08 13.34
C LYS A 83 -9.84 -13.57 12.11
N VAL A 84 -10.64 -13.22 11.09
CA VAL A 84 -10.14 -12.53 9.89
C VAL A 84 -10.66 -11.11 9.88
N ARG A 85 -9.76 -10.15 10.03
CA ARG A 85 -10.04 -8.71 9.90
C ARG A 85 -9.74 -8.28 8.48
N ARG A 86 -10.60 -7.43 7.91
CA ARG A 86 -10.54 -7.01 6.50
C ARG A 86 -10.73 -5.52 6.41
N GLU A 87 -9.97 -4.89 5.54
CA GLU A 87 -10.09 -3.46 5.25
C GLU A 87 -9.76 -3.21 3.79
N ASN A 88 -10.40 -2.20 3.21
CA ASN A 88 -10.08 -1.72 1.87
C ASN A 88 -9.84 -0.21 1.88
N TRP A 89 -8.90 0.25 1.07
CA TRP A 89 -8.60 1.68 0.93
C TRP A 89 -8.01 2.01 -0.43
N ILE A 90 -7.92 3.30 -0.73
CA ILE A 90 -7.24 3.82 -1.91
C ILE A 90 -5.80 4.18 -1.56
N HIS A 91 -4.86 3.73 -2.39
CA HIS A 91 -3.45 4.11 -2.32
C HIS A 91 -3.07 4.90 -3.57
N CYS A 92 -2.58 6.13 -3.38
CA CYS A 92 -2.02 6.94 -4.46
C CYS A 92 -0.50 6.80 -4.44
N ASP A 93 0.06 6.33 -5.55
CA ASP A 93 1.48 6.15 -5.77
C ASP A 93 2.13 7.46 -6.25
N GLY A 94 2.31 8.38 -5.30
CA GLY A 94 2.94 9.67 -5.56
C GLY A 94 4.43 9.56 -5.96
N ILE A 95 5.09 8.43 -5.69
CA ILE A 95 6.48 8.22 -6.11
C ILE A 95 6.52 7.94 -7.62
N ALA A 96 5.67 7.04 -8.11
CA ALA A 96 5.54 6.79 -9.55
C ALA A 96 5.14 8.06 -10.31
N GLU A 97 4.17 8.82 -9.80
CA GLU A 97 3.77 10.10 -10.39
C GLU A 97 4.93 11.11 -10.43
N ALA A 98 5.69 11.23 -9.33
CA ALA A 98 6.85 12.11 -9.27
C ALA A 98 7.95 11.68 -10.26
N ARG A 99 8.25 10.38 -10.36
CA ARG A 99 9.22 9.85 -11.34
C ARG A 99 8.86 10.30 -12.76
N GLU A 100 7.60 10.16 -13.17
CA GLU A 100 7.14 10.62 -14.49
C GLU A 100 7.27 12.14 -14.68
N ALA A 101 7.07 12.93 -13.63
CA ALA A 101 7.31 14.37 -13.68
C ALA A 101 8.81 14.69 -13.88
N PHE A 102 9.70 14.02 -13.16
CA PHE A 102 11.15 14.19 -13.29
C PHE A 102 11.69 13.70 -14.64
N GLU A 103 11.19 12.59 -15.16
CA GLU A 103 11.52 12.07 -16.50
C GLU A 103 11.15 13.08 -17.59
N ARG A 104 9.94 13.65 -17.53
CA ARG A 104 9.50 14.70 -18.47
C ARG A 104 10.37 15.96 -18.43
N GLN A 105 11.02 16.21 -17.30
CA GLN A 105 11.95 17.34 -17.10
C GLN A 105 13.41 16.98 -17.42
N GLY A 106 13.70 15.73 -17.81
CA GLY A 106 15.06 15.24 -18.06
C GLY A 106 15.92 15.08 -16.79
N GLN A 107 15.31 15.07 -15.60
CA GLN A 107 16.00 15.02 -14.31
C GLN A 107 16.20 13.57 -13.82
N LEU A 108 16.88 12.76 -14.62
CA LEU A 108 17.04 11.32 -14.37
C LEU A 108 17.94 10.97 -13.17
N GLY A 109 18.70 11.92 -12.64
CA GLY A 109 19.58 11.73 -11.48
C GLY A 109 18.90 11.94 -10.11
N HIS A 110 17.57 12.10 -10.08
CA HIS A 110 16.86 12.41 -8.85
C HIS A 110 16.69 11.15 -7.95
N PRO A 111 16.90 11.21 -6.63
CA PRO A 111 16.82 10.02 -5.75
C PRO A 111 15.47 9.29 -5.73
N VAL A 112 14.41 9.90 -6.27
CA VAL A 112 13.06 9.31 -6.36
C VAL A 112 13.03 8.01 -7.18
N PHE A 113 13.96 7.84 -8.12
CA PHE A 113 14.07 6.62 -8.92
C PHE A 113 14.56 5.42 -8.10
N ASP A 114 15.19 5.65 -6.95
CA ASP A 114 15.70 4.61 -6.05
C ASP A 114 14.69 4.20 -4.96
N ILE A 115 13.55 4.91 -4.85
CA ILE A 115 12.57 4.69 -3.79
C ILE A 115 11.52 3.70 -4.27
N LEU A 116 11.46 2.49 -3.70
CA LEU A 116 10.43 1.49 -3.97
C LEU A 116 9.00 2.06 -3.86
N CYS A 117 8.16 1.83 -4.87
CA CYS A 117 6.76 2.26 -4.88
C CYS A 117 5.77 1.14 -5.20
N LEU A 118 4.46 1.40 -5.08
CA LEU A 118 3.45 0.36 -5.28
C LEU A 118 3.39 -0.13 -6.73
N SER A 119 3.64 0.77 -7.69
CA SER A 119 3.72 0.43 -9.11
C SER A 119 4.86 -0.55 -9.40
N ASP A 120 5.99 -0.43 -8.69
CA ASP A 120 7.10 -1.39 -8.80
C ASP A 120 6.64 -2.78 -8.33
N ILE A 121 5.97 -2.84 -7.16
CA ILE A 121 5.46 -4.11 -6.59
C ILE A 121 4.37 -4.72 -7.48
N TYR A 122 3.47 -3.90 -8.02
CA TYR A 122 2.37 -4.36 -8.86
C TYR A 122 2.86 -4.96 -10.18
N ASN A 123 3.96 -4.46 -10.74
CA ASN A 123 4.50 -4.92 -12.02
C ASN A 123 5.49 -6.10 -11.91
N GLN A 124 5.81 -6.56 -10.70
CA GLN A 124 6.59 -7.79 -10.45
C GLN A 124 5.85 -9.07 -10.85
#